data_AF-A0A7D5N536-F1
#
_entry.id   AF-A0A7D5N536-F1
#
_cell.length_a   1.000
_cell.length_b   1.000
_cell.length_c   1.000
_cell.angle_alpha   90.00
_cell.angle_beta   90.00
_cell.angle_gamma   90.00
#
_symmetry.space_group_name_H-M   'P 1'
#
loop_
_entity.id
_entity.type
_entity.pdbx_description
1 polymer ?
#
loop_
_entity_poly.entity_id
_entity_poly.type
_entity_poly.pdbx_seq_one_letter_code
_entity_poly.pdbx_strand_id
1 'polypeptide(L)'
;MPNLYIIAGCNGAGKTTASETILPKMLNCREFVNADNIAKGLSPFNVESVAFEAGRLMLTRIHELVEEGIDFAIETTLSTRSYRSLVLRAQLLGYKVTLLFVWLQDIEMACERVALRVSMGGHDIPTQLIERRYQRGLRNLFEVFIPVVDAWLLVNNSNQELEHIAFGEKILSLPLKMNIFGLRFVSMSRNNTSAEHQEFIQKVTIGFRLAYEKLVRETALKNQTLVVSVKGKAVHVPARKLLRQLQRPVKAPQS
;
A
#
# COMPACT_ATOMS: atom_id res chain seq x y z
N MET A 1 -10.75 13.26 -16.04
CA MET A 1 -10.37 13.55 -14.65
C MET A 1 -9.18 12.66 -14.33
N PRO A 2 -7.98 13.21 -14.07
CA PRO A 2 -6.80 12.41 -13.79
C PRO A 2 -6.82 11.81 -12.38
N ASN A 3 -6.06 10.74 -12.16
CA ASN A 3 -6.01 9.98 -10.92
C ASN A 3 -4.65 10.10 -10.22
N LEU A 4 -4.69 10.36 -8.92
CA LEU A 4 -3.54 10.24 -8.02
C LEU A 4 -3.80 9.09 -7.05
N TYR A 5 -3.00 8.04 -7.16
CA TYR A 5 -3.05 6.91 -6.24
C TYR A 5 -1.97 7.03 -5.16
N ILE A 6 -2.35 6.98 -3.89
CA ILE A 6 -1.42 6.95 -2.76
C ILE A 6 -1.37 5.52 -2.23
N ILE A 7 -0.27 4.82 -2.48
CA ILE A 7 -0.04 3.47 -1.95
C ILE A 7 0.75 3.60 -0.64
N ALA A 8 0.03 3.51 0.46
CA ALA A 8 0.50 3.78 1.81
C ALA A 8 0.61 2.50 2.65
N GLY A 9 1.38 2.54 3.73
CA GLY A 9 1.47 1.44 4.70
C GLY A 9 2.88 1.15 5.22
N CYS A 10 2.98 0.32 6.26
CA CYS A 10 4.24 0.04 6.93
C CYS A 10 5.28 -0.65 6.02
N ASN A 11 6.54 -0.64 6.43
CA ASN A 11 7.59 -1.44 5.77
C ASN A 11 7.23 -2.93 5.88
N GLY A 12 7.59 -3.74 4.88
CA GLY A 12 7.24 -5.17 4.85
C GLY A 12 5.78 -5.48 4.48
N ALA A 13 4.88 -4.49 4.35
CA ALA A 13 3.48 -4.73 4.02
C ALA A 13 3.21 -5.28 2.60
N GLY A 14 4.21 -5.28 1.71
CA GLY A 14 4.06 -5.75 0.32
C GLY A 14 3.57 -4.69 -0.66
N LYS A 15 3.67 -3.41 -0.32
CA LYS A 15 3.24 -2.27 -1.16
C LYS A 15 3.85 -2.31 -2.55
N THR A 16 5.17 -2.29 -2.67
CA THR A 16 5.88 -2.25 -3.96
C THR A 16 5.50 -3.43 -4.85
N THR A 17 5.52 -4.65 -4.29
CA THR A 17 5.14 -5.88 -5.02
C THR A 17 3.70 -5.82 -5.53
N ALA A 18 2.77 -5.29 -4.73
CA ALA A 18 1.38 -5.11 -5.14
C ALA A 18 1.25 -4.00 -6.19
N SER A 19 1.92 -2.86 -6.00
CA SER A 19 1.91 -1.72 -6.93
C SER A 19 2.35 -2.08 -8.34
N GLU A 20 3.44 -2.85 -8.48
CA GLU A 20 3.95 -3.32 -9.79
C GLU A 20 2.93 -4.19 -10.55
N THR A 21 1.95 -4.76 -9.85
CA THR A 21 0.88 -5.56 -10.46
C THR A 21 -0.40 -4.75 -10.64
N ILE A 22 -0.84 -4.04 -9.60
CA ILE A 22 -2.10 -3.29 -9.57
C ILE A 22 -2.06 -2.11 -10.55
N LEU A 23 -1.00 -1.30 -10.51
CA LEU A 23 -0.96 -0.04 -11.24
C LEU A 23 -1.07 -0.25 -12.77
N PRO A 24 -0.15 -1.00 -13.43
CA PRO A 24 -0.21 -1.14 -14.88
C PRO A 24 -1.34 -2.07 -15.34
N LYS A 25 -1.65 -3.16 -14.61
CA LYS A 25 -2.59 -4.18 -15.09
C LYS A 25 -4.04 -3.89 -14.73
N MET A 26 -4.28 -3.27 -13.58
CA MET A 26 -5.64 -3.10 -13.04
C MET A 26 -6.12 -1.65 -13.15
N LEU A 27 -5.23 -0.68 -12.91
CA LEU A 27 -5.56 0.74 -12.89
C LEU A 27 -5.12 1.50 -14.16
N ASN A 28 -4.42 0.84 -15.09
CA ASN A 28 -3.81 1.48 -16.27
C ASN A 28 -2.94 2.72 -15.92
N CYS A 29 -2.40 2.75 -14.70
CA CYS A 29 -1.52 3.79 -14.21
C CYS A 29 -0.06 3.36 -14.47
N ARG A 30 0.62 4.09 -15.35
CA ARG A 30 1.99 3.76 -15.77
C ARG A 30 3.06 4.48 -14.94
N GLU A 31 2.73 5.65 -14.42
CA GLU A 31 3.65 6.48 -13.65
C GLU A 31 3.63 6.06 -12.18
N PHE A 32 4.74 5.51 -11.70
CA PHE A 32 4.92 5.12 -10.31
C PHE A 32 6.15 5.79 -9.73
N VAL A 33 5.94 6.80 -8.88
CA VAL A 33 7.00 7.60 -8.28
C VAL A 33 7.32 7.06 -6.88
N ASN A 34 8.52 6.51 -6.71
CA ASN A 34 8.97 5.87 -5.48
C ASN A 34 10.44 6.27 -5.20
N ALA A 35 10.69 6.84 -4.03
CA ALA A 35 12.03 7.32 -3.65
C ALA A 35 13.08 6.20 -3.59
N ASP A 36 12.72 5.00 -3.15
CA ASP A 36 13.63 3.85 -3.09
C ASP A 36 14.04 3.39 -4.51
N ASN A 37 13.10 3.43 -5.47
CA ASN A 37 13.37 3.10 -6.87
C ASN A 37 14.28 4.15 -7.52
N ILE A 38 14.04 5.44 -7.24
CA ILE A 38 14.91 6.52 -7.74
C ILE A 38 16.31 6.39 -7.13
N ALA A 39 16.42 6.18 -5.82
CA ALA A 39 17.71 6.02 -5.14
C ALA A 39 18.49 4.82 -5.71
N LYS A 40 17.83 3.68 -5.95
CA LYS A 40 18.44 2.53 -6.63
C LYS A 40 18.89 2.82 -8.05
N GLY A 41 18.13 3.63 -8.80
CA GLY A 41 18.50 4.05 -10.14
C GLY A 41 19.72 4.98 -10.16
N LEU A 42 19.84 5.88 -9.17
CA LEU A 42 20.98 6.78 -9.02
C LEU A 42 22.24 6.06 -8.53
N SER A 43 22.11 5.20 -7.52
CA SER A 43 23.24 4.49 -6.94
C SER A 43 22.81 3.12 -6.40
N PRO A 44 22.85 2.06 -7.23
CA PRO A 44 22.32 0.74 -6.85
C PRO A 44 23.09 0.08 -5.69
N PHE A 45 24.35 0.47 -5.48
CA PHE A 45 25.21 -0.07 -4.42
C PHE A 45 25.41 0.91 -3.24
N ASN A 46 24.87 2.12 -3.31
CA ASN A 46 24.99 3.13 -2.25
C ASN A 46 23.74 4.02 -2.16
N VAL A 47 22.57 3.39 -2.04
CA VAL A 47 21.26 4.08 -2.02
C VAL A 47 21.13 5.13 -0.92
N GLU A 48 21.78 4.91 0.22
CA GLU A 48 21.71 5.81 1.38
C GLU A 48 22.36 7.17 1.09
N SER A 49 23.47 7.19 0.36
CA SER A 49 24.17 8.45 0.06
C SER A 49 23.37 9.37 -0.88
N VAL A 50 22.43 8.82 -1.65
CA VAL A 50 21.61 9.54 -2.63
C VAL A 50 20.15 9.73 -2.18
N ALA A 51 19.80 9.35 -0.94
CA ALA A 51 18.43 9.38 -0.46
C ALA A 51 17.78 10.78 -0.51
N PHE A 52 18.54 11.83 -0.16
CA PHE A 52 18.06 13.22 -0.23
C PHE A 52 17.85 13.70 -1.68
N GLU A 53 18.75 13.33 -2.58
CA GLU A 53 18.64 13.66 -4.00
C GLU A 53 17.45 12.93 -4.64
N ALA A 54 17.30 11.64 -4.36
CA ALA A 54 16.15 10.86 -4.79
C ALA A 54 14.82 11.44 -4.29
N GLY A 55 14.79 11.94 -3.05
CA GLY A 55 13.64 12.65 -2.50
C GLY A 55 13.30 13.94 -3.24
N ARG A 56 14.31 14.73 -3.65
CA ARG A 56 14.08 15.93 -4.47
C ARG A 56 13.56 15.58 -5.87
N LEU A 57 14.18 14.61 -6.53
CA LEU A 57 13.73 14.14 -7.85
C LEU A 57 12.31 13.58 -7.81
N MET A 58 11.95 12.86 -6.75
CA MET A 58 10.58 12.40 -6.52
C MET A 58 9.60 13.58 -6.48
N LEU A 59 9.91 14.64 -5.73
CA LEU A 59 9.05 15.82 -5.64
C LEU A 59 8.94 16.57 -6.97
N THR A 60 10.05 16.71 -7.70
CA THR A 60 10.05 17.29 -9.05
C THR A 60 9.16 16.50 -10.00
N ARG A 61 9.31 15.16 -10.04
CA ARG A 61 8.50 14.32 -10.92
C ARG A 61 7.01 14.37 -10.58
N ILE A 62 6.68 14.39 -9.28
CA ILE A 62 5.30 14.58 -8.82
C ILE A 62 4.73 15.92 -9.32
N HIS A 63 5.53 16.98 -9.27
CA HIS A 63 5.12 18.30 -9.73
C HIS A 63 4.78 18.30 -11.22
N GLU A 64 5.67 17.76 -12.06
CA GLU A 64 5.47 17.63 -13.50
C GLU A 64 4.20 16.86 -13.82
N LEU A 65 4.02 15.68 -13.21
CA LEU A 65 2.88 14.82 -13.47
C LEU A 65 1.55 15.50 -13.14
N VAL A 66 1.51 16.24 -12.03
CA VAL A 66 0.34 17.02 -11.60
C VAL A 66 0.02 18.14 -12.60
N GLU A 67 1.03 18.81 -13.15
CA GLU A 67 0.83 19.88 -14.14
C GLU A 67 0.42 19.35 -15.51
N GLU A 68 0.93 18.17 -15.89
CA GLU A 68 0.61 17.49 -17.14
C GLU A 68 -0.77 16.78 -17.10
N GLY A 69 -1.38 16.65 -15.93
CA GLY A 69 -2.67 15.95 -15.78
C GLY A 69 -2.57 14.45 -16.07
N ILE A 70 -1.42 13.84 -15.78
CA ILE A 70 -1.16 12.40 -16.01
C ILE A 70 -1.57 11.58 -14.77
N ASP A 71 -2.15 10.41 -14.99
CA ASP A 71 -2.45 9.44 -13.93
C ASP A 71 -1.15 8.88 -13.32
N PHE A 72 -0.97 9.07 -12.02
CA PHE A 72 0.22 8.60 -11.33
C PHE A 72 -0.03 8.05 -9.94
N ALA A 73 0.92 7.28 -9.46
CA ALA A 73 0.92 6.73 -8.11
C ALA A 73 2.20 7.11 -7.36
N ILE A 74 2.06 7.31 -6.05
CA ILE A 74 3.19 7.44 -5.13
C ILE A 74 3.17 6.30 -4.11
N GLU A 75 4.35 5.82 -3.73
CA GLU A 75 4.49 4.93 -2.56
C GLU A 75 5.01 5.72 -1.35
N THR A 76 4.42 5.49 -0.19
CA THR A 76 4.88 6.10 1.07
C THR A 76 4.59 5.20 2.26
N THR A 77 5.30 5.39 3.37
CA THR A 77 4.87 4.80 4.64
C THR A 77 3.80 5.62 5.36
N LEU A 78 3.44 6.78 4.80
CA LEU A 78 2.52 7.77 5.37
C LEU A 78 2.96 8.29 6.76
N SER A 79 4.24 8.13 7.11
CA SER A 79 4.79 8.52 8.42
C SER A 79 5.02 10.03 8.56
N THR A 80 5.01 10.75 7.44
CA THR A 80 5.06 12.21 7.36
C THR A 80 3.71 12.77 6.91
N ARG A 81 3.46 14.05 7.22
CA ARG A 81 2.25 14.77 6.80
C ARG A 81 2.44 15.57 5.50
N SER A 82 3.65 15.54 4.91
CA SER A 82 4.04 16.39 3.78
C SER A 82 3.15 16.21 2.55
N TYR A 83 2.71 14.98 2.27
CA TYR A 83 1.83 14.67 1.14
C TYR A 83 0.40 15.22 1.29
N ARG A 84 -0.02 15.71 2.46
CA ARG A 84 -1.33 16.38 2.60
C ARG A 84 -1.46 17.57 1.65
N SER A 85 -0.38 18.36 1.51
CA SER A 85 -0.37 19.50 0.59
C SER A 85 -0.52 19.08 -0.87
N LEU A 86 0.12 17.96 -1.25
CA LEU A 86 -0.03 17.34 -2.57
C LEU A 86 -1.48 16.91 -2.83
N VAL A 87 -2.13 16.24 -1.87
CA VAL A 87 -3.55 15.82 -2.00
C VAL A 87 -4.43 17.02 -2.36
N LEU A 88 -4.35 18.09 -1.56
CA LEU A 88 -5.17 19.27 -1.75
C LEU A 88 -4.85 19.98 -3.07
N ARG A 89 -3.57 20.12 -3.42
CA ARG A 89 -3.15 20.73 -4.70
C ARG A 89 -3.65 19.92 -5.90
N ALA A 90 -3.51 18.60 -5.87
CA ALA A 90 -3.96 17.74 -6.96
C ALA A 90 -5.47 17.86 -7.14
N GLN A 91 -6.25 17.82 -6.04
CA GLN A 91 -7.71 18.01 -6.09
C GLN A 91 -8.12 19.36 -6.66
N LEU A 92 -7.42 20.44 -6.31
CA LEU A 92 -7.65 21.77 -6.89
C LEU A 92 -7.40 21.81 -8.40
N LEU A 93 -6.49 20.96 -8.90
CA LEU A 93 -6.19 20.79 -10.33
C LEU A 93 -7.06 19.70 -10.99
N GLY A 94 -8.12 19.25 -10.31
CA GLY A 94 -9.10 18.32 -10.86
C GLY A 94 -8.69 16.86 -10.79
N TYR A 95 -7.69 16.49 -9.99
CA TYR A 95 -7.41 15.08 -9.72
C TYR A 95 -8.44 14.46 -8.78
N LYS A 96 -8.75 13.19 -9.03
CA LYS A 96 -9.30 12.30 -8.00
C LYS A 96 -8.15 11.64 -7.23
N VAL A 97 -8.14 11.77 -5.91
CA VAL A 97 -7.10 11.22 -5.04
C VAL A 97 -7.63 10.01 -4.29
N THR A 98 -7.09 8.82 -4.60
CA THR A 98 -7.46 7.55 -3.97
C THR A 98 -6.31 6.97 -3.16
N LEU A 99 -6.55 6.63 -1.89
CA LEU A 99 -5.54 6.09 -0.99
C LEU A 99 -5.77 4.59 -0.72
N LEU A 100 -4.78 3.77 -1.02
CA LEU A 100 -4.71 2.37 -0.57
C LEU A 100 -3.74 2.28 0.60
N PHE A 101 -4.21 1.89 1.79
CA PHE A 101 -3.36 1.63 2.94
C PHE A 101 -3.21 0.13 3.19
N VAL A 102 -1.98 -0.37 3.08
CA VAL A 102 -1.62 -1.78 3.27
C VAL A 102 -1.02 -1.97 4.66
N TRP A 103 -1.73 -2.71 5.50
CA TRP A 103 -1.40 -2.92 6.91
C TRP A 103 -0.99 -4.37 7.18
N LEU A 104 -0.24 -4.56 8.27
CA LEU A 104 0.11 -5.85 8.85
C LEU A 104 -0.36 -5.87 10.30
N GLN A 105 -0.82 -7.03 10.77
CA GLN A 105 -1.48 -7.18 12.06
C GLN A 105 -0.58 -6.80 13.25
N ASP A 106 0.74 -7.00 13.10
CA ASP A 106 1.73 -6.74 14.13
C ASP A 106 3.04 -6.19 13.53
N ILE A 107 3.81 -5.51 14.39
CA ILE A 107 5.09 -4.89 14.00
C ILE A 107 6.19 -5.94 13.84
N GLU A 108 6.13 -7.03 14.60
CA GLU A 108 7.10 -8.13 14.53
C GLU A 108 7.15 -8.71 13.12
N MET A 109 5.99 -8.94 12.50
CA MET A 109 5.86 -9.37 11.12
C MET A 109 6.46 -8.38 10.12
N ALA A 110 6.27 -7.07 10.34
CA ALA A 110 6.89 -6.06 9.50
C ALA A 110 8.42 -6.16 9.57
N CYS A 111 8.97 -6.36 10.76
CA CYS A 111 10.41 -6.55 10.98
C CYS A 111 10.91 -7.84 10.34
N GLU A 112 10.23 -8.97 10.55
CA GLU A 112 10.58 -10.26 9.96
C GLU A 112 10.56 -10.23 8.43
N ARG A 113 9.54 -9.58 7.83
CA ARG A 113 9.48 -9.42 6.37
C ARG A 113 10.60 -8.54 5.84
N VAL A 114 11.01 -7.50 6.57
CA VAL A 114 12.16 -6.67 6.19
C VAL A 114 13.46 -7.47 6.32
N ALA A 115 13.68 -8.16 7.44
CA ALA A 115 14.86 -8.98 7.67
C ALA A 115 15.02 -10.08 6.60
N LEU A 116 13.93 -10.75 6.24
CA LEU A 116 13.91 -11.74 5.16
C LEU A 116 14.24 -11.10 3.80
N ARG A 117 13.77 -9.88 3.53
CA ARG A 117 14.12 -9.16 2.30
C ARG A 117 15.60 -8.76 2.27
N VAL A 118 16.16 -8.35 3.41
CA VAL A 118 17.59 -7.99 3.55
C VAL A 118 18.48 -9.20 3.30
N SER A 119 18.12 -10.37 3.83
CA SER A 119 18.87 -11.61 3.56
C SER A 119 18.83 -12.05 2.09
N MET A 120 17.92 -11.48 1.30
CA MET A 120 17.85 -11.64 -0.16
C MET A 120 18.50 -10.49 -0.95
N GLY A 121 19.26 -9.61 -0.30
CA GLY A 121 19.96 -8.48 -0.93
C GLY A 121 19.14 -7.20 -1.03
N GLY A 122 18.04 -7.08 -0.29
CA GLY A 122 17.29 -5.83 -0.17
C GLY A 122 17.91 -4.82 0.80
N HIS A 123 17.40 -3.59 0.78
CA HIS A 123 17.84 -2.53 1.69
C HIS A 123 17.35 -2.77 3.13
N ASP A 124 18.27 -2.58 4.08
CA ASP A 124 18.03 -2.69 5.52
C ASP A 124 17.33 -1.44 6.07
N ILE A 125 16.51 -1.63 7.09
CA ILE A 125 15.80 -0.55 7.76
C ILE A 125 15.84 -0.86 9.27
N PRO A 126 16.39 0.04 10.10
CA PRO A 126 16.45 -0.19 11.54
C PRO A 126 15.06 -0.48 12.14
N THR A 127 14.96 -1.48 13.02
CA THR A 127 13.71 -1.90 13.67
C THR A 127 12.94 -0.74 14.32
N GLN A 128 13.65 0.14 15.06
CA GLN A 128 13.05 1.32 15.68
C GLN A 128 12.41 2.27 14.66
N LEU A 129 12.98 2.36 13.45
CA LEU A 129 12.43 3.16 12.37
C LEU A 129 11.18 2.49 11.76
N ILE A 130 11.17 1.16 11.65
CA ILE A 130 9.99 0.39 11.23
C ILE A 130 8.83 0.62 12.21
N GLU A 131 9.06 0.44 13.51
CA GLU A 131 8.08 0.68 14.58
C GLU A 131 7.50 2.10 14.52
N ARG A 132 8.37 3.11 14.46
CA ARG A 132 7.97 4.51 14.37
C ARG A 132 7.13 4.77 13.12
N ARG A 133 7.53 4.24 11.96
CA ARG A 133 6.82 4.43 10.69
C ARG A 133 5.47 3.72 10.69
N TYR A 134 5.39 2.54 11.29
CA TYR A 134 4.14 1.79 11.45
C TYR A 134 3.11 2.61 12.25
N GLN A 135 3.48 3.05 13.45
CA GLN A 135 2.57 3.80 14.33
C GLN A 135 2.17 5.16 13.74
N ARG A 136 3.15 5.92 13.22
CA ARG A 136 2.87 7.23 12.61
C ARG A 136 2.05 7.12 11.34
N GLY A 137 2.28 6.09 10.52
CA GLY A 137 1.54 5.84 9.29
C GLY A 137 0.05 5.62 9.56
N LEU A 138 -0.27 4.74 10.52
CA LEU A 138 -1.65 4.51 10.94
C LEU A 138 -2.29 5.77 11.53
N ARG A 139 -1.58 6.48 12.41
CA ARG A 139 -2.09 7.72 13.00
C ARG A 139 -2.42 8.75 11.91
N ASN A 140 -1.50 8.98 10.98
CA ASN A 140 -1.70 9.94 9.90
C ASN A 140 -2.81 9.49 8.94
N LEU A 141 -2.97 8.18 8.69
CA LEU A 141 -4.11 7.67 7.90
C LEU A 141 -5.42 8.21 8.46
N PHE A 142 -5.69 7.98 9.74
CA PHE A 142 -6.96 8.37 10.38
C PHE A 142 -7.07 9.87 10.62
N GLU A 143 -6.02 10.51 11.15
CA GLU A 143 -6.09 11.92 11.58
C GLU A 143 -5.91 12.91 10.43
N VAL A 144 -5.22 12.52 9.35
CA VAL A 144 -4.74 13.47 8.34
C VAL A 144 -5.28 13.16 6.95
N PHE A 145 -5.20 11.90 6.50
CA PHE A 145 -5.46 11.57 5.09
C PHE A 145 -6.90 11.16 4.79
N ILE A 146 -7.52 10.31 5.62
CA ILE A 146 -8.94 9.94 5.48
C ILE A 146 -9.86 11.19 5.35
N PRO A 147 -9.67 12.27 6.12
CA PRO A 147 -10.50 13.47 5.99
C PRO A 147 -10.32 14.25 4.68
N VAL A 148 -9.22 14.06 3.95
CA VAL A 148 -8.89 14.91 2.78
C VAL A 148 -8.97 14.20 1.44
N VAL A 149 -8.65 12.91 1.36
CA VAL A 149 -8.69 12.12 0.10
C VAL A 149 -10.11 11.86 -0.36
N ASP A 150 -10.31 11.60 -1.65
CA ASP A 150 -11.65 11.39 -2.23
C ASP A 150 -12.17 9.98 -1.96
N ALA A 151 -11.28 8.99 -1.98
CA ALA A 151 -11.59 7.60 -1.66
C ALA A 151 -10.41 6.94 -0.92
N TRP A 152 -10.70 5.98 -0.05
CA TRP A 152 -9.68 5.21 0.66
C TRP A 152 -10.10 3.77 0.91
N LEU A 153 -9.09 2.88 0.94
CA LEU A 153 -9.21 1.47 1.25
C LEU A 153 -8.10 1.06 2.21
N LEU A 154 -8.46 0.48 3.36
CA LEU A 154 -7.56 -0.12 4.34
C LEU A 154 -7.65 -1.65 4.25
N VAL A 155 -6.52 -2.29 3.95
CA VAL A 155 -6.40 -3.75 3.82
C VAL A 155 -5.35 -4.32 4.76
N ASN A 156 -5.58 -5.55 5.21
CA ASN A 156 -4.62 -6.36 5.94
C ASN A 156 -3.97 -7.39 5.00
N ASN A 157 -2.64 -7.36 4.90
CA ASN A 157 -1.85 -8.25 4.05
C ASN A 157 -0.95 -9.20 4.86
N SER A 158 -1.40 -9.59 6.05
CA SER A 158 -0.67 -10.49 6.96
C SER A 158 -0.82 -11.96 6.58
N ASN A 159 -2.02 -12.33 6.11
CA ASN A 159 -2.39 -13.70 5.75
C ASN A 159 -2.05 -14.00 4.27
N GLN A 160 -2.39 -15.20 3.82
CA GLN A 160 -2.26 -15.59 2.40
C GLN A 160 -3.32 -14.91 1.52
N GLU A 161 -4.44 -14.49 2.11
CA GLU A 161 -5.51 -13.74 1.45
C GLU A 161 -5.56 -12.32 1.98
N LEU A 162 -5.86 -11.38 1.08
CA LEU A 162 -6.03 -9.97 1.42
C LEU A 162 -7.36 -9.80 2.17
N GLU A 163 -7.31 -9.24 3.36
CA GLU A 163 -8.50 -8.94 4.16
C GLU A 163 -8.85 -7.45 4.03
N HIS A 164 -10.11 -7.14 3.74
CA HIS A 164 -10.60 -5.77 3.69
C HIS A 164 -11.06 -5.35 5.08
N ILE A 165 -10.39 -4.36 5.68
CA ILE A 165 -10.74 -3.87 7.03
C ILE A 165 -11.83 -2.81 6.93
N ALA A 166 -11.59 -1.78 6.13
CA ALA A 166 -12.47 -0.64 6.00
C ALA A 166 -12.20 0.10 4.69
N PHE A 167 -13.20 0.80 4.19
CA PHE A 167 -13.09 1.68 3.03
C PHE A 167 -14.10 2.82 3.16
N GLY A 168 -13.89 3.90 2.43
CA GLY A 168 -14.82 5.02 2.41
C GLY A 168 -14.52 6.03 1.31
N GLU A 169 -15.49 6.92 1.08
CA GLU A 169 -15.36 8.05 0.17
C GLU A 169 -15.69 9.34 0.91
N LYS A 170 -15.08 10.44 0.47
CA LYS A 170 -15.41 11.76 0.97
C LYS A 170 -16.80 12.14 0.52
N ILE A 171 -17.73 12.26 1.47
CA ILE A 171 -19.06 12.80 1.20
C ILE A 171 -18.89 14.32 1.04
N LEU A 172 -19.28 14.86 -0.11
CA LEU A 172 -19.16 16.28 -0.46
C LEU A 172 -20.01 17.23 0.42
N SER A 173 -20.72 16.74 1.42
CA SER A 173 -21.60 17.52 2.29
C SER A 173 -21.41 17.16 3.78
N LEU A 174 -20.53 17.91 4.46
CA LEU A 174 -20.71 18.52 5.79
C LEU A 174 -19.35 18.92 6.39
N PRO A 175 -19.26 20.07 7.10
CA PRO A 175 -18.06 20.46 7.82
C PRO A 175 -17.84 19.49 9.00
N LEU A 176 -16.81 18.66 8.92
CA LEU A 176 -16.43 17.72 9.98
C LEU A 176 -15.95 18.48 11.22
N LYS A 177 -16.81 18.63 12.24
CA LYS A 177 -16.36 18.87 13.62
C LYS A 177 -15.96 17.53 14.23
N MET A 178 -14.65 17.29 14.35
CA MET A 178 -14.08 16.14 15.06
C MET A 178 -13.97 16.46 16.55
N ASN A 179 -14.54 15.63 17.43
CA ASN A 179 -14.26 15.68 18.87
C ASN A 179 -13.67 14.34 19.32
N ILE A 180 -12.59 14.41 20.09
CA ILE A 180 -11.50 13.41 20.19
C ILE A 180 -11.82 12.17 21.05
N PHE A 181 -13.01 12.04 21.64
CA PHE A 181 -13.28 10.98 22.64
C PHE A 181 -14.47 10.05 22.36
N GLY A 182 -14.88 9.90 21.11
CA GLY A 182 -15.88 8.92 20.74
C GLY A 182 -15.63 8.38 19.35
N LEU A 183 -14.96 7.23 19.25
CA LEU A 183 -14.94 6.42 18.02
C LEU A 183 -16.34 5.83 17.80
N ARG A 184 -17.29 6.69 17.44
CA ARG A 184 -18.55 6.26 16.83
C ARG A 184 -18.32 6.28 15.34
N PHE A 185 -17.78 5.18 14.83
CA PHE A 185 -17.86 4.88 13.40
C PHE A 185 -19.35 4.84 13.07
N VAL A 186 -19.82 5.77 12.24
CA VAL A 186 -20.99 5.47 11.43
C VAL A 186 -20.51 4.36 10.52
N SER A 187 -20.95 3.12 10.77
CA SER A 187 -20.89 2.09 9.75
C SER A 187 -21.69 2.62 8.58
N MET A 188 -21.01 3.22 7.59
CA MET A 188 -21.64 3.46 6.31
C MET A 188 -21.88 2.07 5.73
N SER A 189 -23.16 1.69 5.79
CA SER A 189 -23.76 0.58 5.08
C SER A 189 -23.07 0.33 3.75
N ARG A 190 -22.85 -0.96 3.41
CA ARG A 190 -22.33 -1.44 2.12
C ARG A 190 -23.04 -0.83 0.89
N ASN A 191 -24.18 -0.18 1.07
CA ASN A 191 -25.05 0.34 0.00
C ASN A 191 -24.75 1.76 -0.49
N ASN A 192 -23.72 2.47 0.01
CA ASN A 192 -23.46 3.88 -0.37
C ASN A 192 -22.08 4.16 -1.01
N THR A 193 -21.37 3.11 -1.43
CA THR A 193 -20.07 3.25 -2.13
C THR A 193 -20.31 3.42 -3.63
N SER A 194 -19.62 4.36 -4.27
CA SER A 194 -19.71 4.55 -5.72
C SER A 194 -19.29 3.29 -6.49
N ALA A 195 -19.87 3.08 -7.68
CA ALA A 195 -19.48 1.98 -8.55
C ALA A 195 -17.98 2.01 -8.89
N GLU A 196 -17.42 3.20 -9.05
CA GLU A 196 -15.99 3.40 -9.32
C GLU A 196 -15.12 2.95 -8.15
N HIS A 197 -15.52 3.23 -6.90
CA HIS A 197 -14.76 2.78 -5.74
C HIS A 197 -14.92 1.27 -5.50
N GLN A 198 -16.10 0.69 -5.79
CA GLN A 198 -16.28 -0.76 -5.78
C GLN A 198 -15.37 -1.44 -6.82
N GLU A 199 -15.28 -0.87 -8.02
CA GLU A 199 -14.39 -1.35 -9.07
C GLU A 199 -12.92 -1.26 -8.65
N PHE A 200 -12.51 -0.14 -8.03
CA PHE A 200 -11.17 0.01 -7.45
C PHE A 200 -10.87 -1.07 -6.41
N ILE A 201 -11.78 -1.32 -5.47
CA ILE A 201 -11.62 -2.35 -4.44
C ILE A 201 -11.42 -3.72 -5.10
N GLN A 202 -12.25 -4.09 -6.08
CA GLN A 202 -12.13 -5.36 -6.80
C GLN A 202 -10.80 -5.49 -7.54
N LYS A 203 -10.39 -4.44 -8.26
CA LYS A 203 -9.11 -4.35 -8.97
C LYS A 203 -7.92 -4.51 -8.03
N VAL A 204 -7.97 -3.89 -6.84
CA VAL A 204 -6.96 -4.06 -5.80
C VAL A 204 -6.93 -5.51 -5.31
N THR A 205 -8.07 -6.12 -4.97
CA THR A 205 -8.14 -7.51 -4.52
C THR A 205 -7.52 -8.48 -5.53
N ILE A 206 -7.88 -8.35 -6.82
CA ILE A 206 -7.35 -9.19 -7.90
C ILE A 206 -5.84 -8.95 -8.05
N GLY A 207 -5.40 -7.68 -8.04
CA GLY A 207 -3.99 -7.34 -8.18
C GLY A 207 -3.12 -7.89 -7.04
N PHE A 208 -3.59 -7.86 -5.79
CA PHE A 208 -2.90 -8.50 -4.67
C PHE A 208 -2.83 -10.02 -4.81
N ARG A 209 -3.90 -10.68 -5.24
CA ARG A 209 -3.89 -12.12 -5.50
C ARG A 209 -2.83 -12.47 -6.55
N LEU A 210 -2.80 -11.77 -7.68
CA LEU A 210 -1.81 -12.01 -8.74
C LEU A 210 -0.38 -11.71 -8.27
N ALA A 211 -0.18 -10.64 -7.50
CA ALA A 211 1.12 -10.31 -6.92
C ALA A 211 1.61 -11.40 -5.95
N TYR A 212 0.71 -11.91 -5.10
CA TYR A 212 1.01 -13.00 -4.17
C TYR A 212 1.34 -14.30 -4.91
N GLU A 213 0.56 -14.67 -5.93
CA GLU A 213 0.84 -15.86 -6.75
C GLU A 213 2.20 -15.79 -7.44
N LYS A 214 2.52 -14.63 -8.03
CA LYS A 214 3.83 -14.37 -8.64
C LYS A 214 4.96 -14.52 -7.63
N LEU A 215 4.83 -13.86 -6.48
CA LEU A 215 5.80 -13.91 -5.39
C LEU A 215 6.04 -15.35 -4.89
N VAL A 216 4.96 -16.12 -4.66
CA VAL A 216 5.06 -17.51 -4.23
C VAL A 216 5.78 -18.37 -5.26
N ARG A 217 5.47 -18.22 -6.56
CA ARG A 217 6.13 -18.97 -7.64
C ARG A 217 7.63 -18.67 -7.70
N GLU A 218 8.00 -17.39 -7.73
CA GLU A 218 9.40 -16.96 -7.83
C GLU A 218 10.22 -17.40 -6.61
N THR A 219 9.64 -17.28 -5.41
CA THR A 219 10.29 -17.71 -4.16
C THR A 219 10.43 -19.24 -4.09
N ALA A 220 9.46 -19.99 -4.63
CA ALA A 220 9.51 -21.45 -4.69
C ALA A 220 10.61 -21.97 -5.64
N LEU A 221 10.86 -21.26 -6.74
CA LEU A 221 11.97 -21.56 -7.67
C LEU A 221 13.32 -21.42 -6.99
N LYS A 222 13.47 -20.44 -6.10
CA LYS A 222 14.68 -20.22 -5.28
C LYS A 222 14.78 -21.10 -4.04
N ASN A 223 13.80 -21.99 -3.81
CA ASN A 223 13.70 -22.84 -2.62
C ASN A 223 13.71 -22.05 -1.29
N GLN A 224 13.11 -20.86 -1.30
CA GLN A 224 13.08 -19.93 -0.16
C GLN A 224 11.74 -19.98 0.60
N THR A 225 11.67 -19.24 1.71
CA THR A 225 10.46 -19.10 2.55
C THR A 225 9.79 -17.74 2.36
N LEU A 226 8.52 -17.63 2.74
CA LEU A 226 7.81 -16.37 2.93
C LEU A 226 7.32 -16.25 4.37
N VAL A 227 7.22 -15.02 4.88
CA VAL A 227 6.63 -14.74 6.19
C VAL A 227 5.13 -14.45 6.04
N VAL A 228 4.31 -15.33 6.61
CA VAL A 228 2.84 -15.21 6.64
C VAL A 228 2.33 -15.33 8.08
N SER A 229 1.14 -14.80 8.34
CA SER A 229 0.46 -14.98 9.62
C SER A 229 -0.21 -16.35 9.68
N VAL A 230 0.09 -17.12 10.73
CA VAL A 230 -0.59 -18.37 11.05
C VAL A 230 -1.07 -18.27 12.49
N LYS A 231 -2.39 -18.23 12.70
CA LYS A 231 -3.02 -18.02 14.02
C LYS A 231 -2.51 -16.74 14.71
N GLY A 232 -2.30 -15.67 13.95
CA GLY A 232 -1.88 -14.36 14.47
C GLY A 232 -0.40 -14.25 14.82
N LYS A 233 0.45 -15.18 14.35
CA LYS A 233 1.91 -15.13 14.53
C LYS A 233 2.63 -15.17 13.20
N ALA A 234 3.71 -14.40 13.09
CA ALA A 234 4.63 -14.46 11.95
C ALA A 234 5.32 -15.83 11.88
N VAL A 235 5.18 -16.52 10.74
CA VAL A 235 5.80 -17.83 10.52
C VAL A 235 6.47 -17.88 9.15
N HIS A 236 7.69 -18.39 9.11
CA HIS A 236 8.38 -18.74 7.87
C HIS A 236 7.77 -20.01 7.28
N VAL A 237 7.19 -19.89 6.08
CA VAL A 237 6.60 -21.01 5.36
C VAL A 237 7.36 -21.23 4.06
N PRO A 238 7.83 -22.47 3.77
CA PRO A 238 8.44 -22.78 2.49
C PRO A 238 7.52 -22.42 1.32
N ALA A 239 8.00 -21.64 0.36
CA ALA A 239 7.18 -21.18 -0.76
C ALA A 239 6.64 -22.34 -1.61
N ARG A 240 7.35 -23.48 -1.68
CA ARG A 240 6.85 -24.71 -2.32
C ARG A 240 5.58 -25.26 -1.65
N LYS A 241 5.42 -25.08 -0.34
CA LYS A 241 4.21 -25.48 0.39
C LYS A 241 3.04 -24.56 0.02
N LEU A 242 3.29 -23.25 -0.04
CA LEU A 242 2.30 -22.25 -0.46
C LEU A 242 1.87 -22.46 -1.92
N LEU A 243 2.82 -22.77 -2.81
CA LEU A 243 2.54 -23.04 -4.22
C LEU A 243 1.59 -24.23 -4.41
N ARG A 244 1.78 -25.31 -3.63
CA ARG A 244 0.87 -26.46 -3.64
C ARG A 244 -0.53 -26.10 -3.15
N GLN A 245 -0.66 -25.13 -2.23
CA GLN A 245 -1.96 -24.66 -1.75
C GLN A 245 -2.69 -23.85 -2.84
N LEU A 246 -1.98 -22.98 -3.56
CA LEU A 246 -2.52 -22.20 -4.68
C LEU A 246 -2.99 -23.08 -5.85
N GLN A 247 -2.37 -24.25 -6.05
CA GLN A 247 -2.72 -25.19 -7.12
C GLN A 247 -3.89 -26.12 -6.76
N ARG A 248 -4.36 -26.13 -5.51
CA ARG A 248 -5.54 -26.94 -5.15
C ARG A 248 -6.78 -26.30 -5.75
N PRO A 249 -7.67 -27.09 -6.40
CA PRO A 249 -8.96 -26.57 -6.83
C PRO A 249 -9.71 -26.01 -5.62
N VAL A 250 -10.27 -24.81 -5.77
CA VAL A 250 -11.18 -24.23 -4.78
C VAL A 250 -12.32 -25.23 -4.61
N LYS A 251 -12.47 -25.80 -3.41
CA LYS A 251 -13.65 -26.63 -3.12
C LYS A 251 -14.87 -25.74 -3.33
N ALA A 252 -15.77 -26.15 -4.22
CA ALA A 252 -17.06 -25.49 -4.39
C ALA A 252 -17.72 -25.37 -3.01
N PRO A 253 -18.41 -24.25 -2.70
CA PRO A 253 -19.17 -24.15 -1.48
C PRO A 253 -20.12 -25.35 -1.40
N GLN A 254 -20.12 -26.06 -0.28
CA GLN A 254 -21.17 -27.04 -0.02
C GLN A 254 -22.48 -26.25 0.04
N SER A 255 -23.37 -26.58 -0.89
CA SER A 255 -24.74 -26.06 -1.02
C SER A 255 -25.56 -26.30 0.24
#